data_AF-A0A529P3E7-F1
#
_entry.id   AF-A0A529P3E7-F1
#
_cell.length_a   1.000
_cell.length_b   1.000
_cell.length_c   1.000
_cell.angle_alpha   90.00
_cell.angle_beta   90.00
_cell.angle_gamma   90.00
#
_symmetry.space_group_name_H-M   'P 1'
#
loop_
_entity.id
_entity.type
_entity.pdbx_description
1 polymer ?
#
loop_
_entity_poly.entity_id
_entity_poly.type
_entity_poly.pdbx_seq_one_letter_code
_entity_poly.pdbx_strand_id
1 'polypeptide(L)'
;MNVVREAEDAYWDNIWLKKPWCASYWSGRATADWMFTQAFAAESSWNESFWKNPRFNELLVQARAETDEAKRADMYGEMQQLTHDDGGSIVLVFNNFVSAKSKKLGHGDVAPNWENDGLKMAERWWMAEA
;
A
#
# COMPACT_ATOMS: atom_id res chain seq x y z
N MET A 1 -21.03 -1.04 -18.11
CA MET A 1 -20.44 -1.40 -16.81
C MET A 1 -21.58 -1.55 -15.81
N ASN A 2 -21.79 -2.75 -15.26
CA ASN A 2 -22.83 -2.99 -14.27
C ASN A 2 -22.21 -2.91 -12.87
N VAL A 3 -22.65 -1.95 -12.05
CA VAL A 3 -22.14 -1.77 -10.69
C VAL A 3 -22.94 -2.69 -9.76
N VAL A 4 -22.25 -3.62 -9.10
CA VAL A 4 -22.84 -4.53 -8.11
C VAL A 4 -22.29 -4.16 -6.74
N ARG A 5 -23.18 -3.89 -5.79
CA ARG A 5 -22.82 -3.60 -4.39
C ARG A 5 -22.98 -4.89 -3.58
N GLU A 6 -21.86 -5.40 -3.09
CA GLU A 6 -21.81 -6.61 -2.26
C GLU A 6 -21.90 -6.23 -0.76
N ALA A 7 -22.24 -7.20 0.08
CA ALA A 7 -22.22 -7.02 1.53
C ALA A 7 -20.79 -6.82 2.04
N GLU A 8 -20.60 -5.85 2.93
CA GLU A 8 -19.28 -5.38 3.37
C GLU A 8 -18.54 -6.41 4.24
N ASP A 9 -19.28 -7.22 5.00
CA ASP A 9 -18.77 -8.22 5.96
C ASP A 9 -18.06 -9.40 5.30
N ALA A 10 -18.24 -9.63 4.00
CA ALA A 10 -17.64 -10.76 3.28
C ALA A 10 -16.86 -10.36 2.02
N TYR A 11 -16.59 -9.07 1.80
CA TYR A 11 -15.95 -8.57 0.59
C TYR A 11 -14.57 -9.19 0.35
N TRP A 12 -13.73 -9.25 1.40
CA TRP A 12 -12.37 -9.77 1.30
C TRP A 12 -12.32 -11.29 1.10
N ASP A 13 -13.33 -12.01 1.55
CA ASP A 13 -13.39 -13.48 1.43
C ASP A 13 -13.97 -13.92 0.08
N ASN A 14 -14.95 -13.18 -0.44
CA ASN A 14 -15.75 -13.59 -1.60
C ASN A 14 -15.41 -12.84 -2.88
N ILE A 15 -14.81 -11.65 -2.80
CA ILE A 15 -14.59 -10.75 -3.93
C ILE A 15 -13.10 -10.59 -4.22
N TRP A 16 -12.33 -10.15 -3.22
CA TRP A 16 -10.90 -9.93 -3.34
C TRP A 16 -10.15 -11.23 -3.67
N LEU A 17 -9.26 -11.21 -4.67
CA LEU A 17 -8.58 -12.41 -5.21
C LEU A 17 -9.52 -13.52 -5.75
N LYS A 18 -10.82 -13.27 -5.87
CA LYS A 18 -11.82 -14.24 -6.39
C LYS A 18 -12.46 -13.77 -7.69
N LYS A 19 -12.77 -12.47 -7.79
CA LYS A 19 -13.40 -11.88 -8.97
C LYS A 19 -12.32 -11.33 -9.91
N PRO A 20 -12.56 -11.34 -11.23
CA PRO A 20 -11.60 -10.86 -12.22
C PRO A 20 -11.39 -9.34 -12.17
N TRP A 21 -12.30 -8.60 -11.53
CA TRP A 21 -12.23 -7.16 -11.35
C TRP A 21 -12.88 -6.78 -10.02
N CYS A 22 -12.16 -6.07 -9.16
CA CYS A 22 -12.68 -5.59 -7.89
C CYS A 22 -11.97 -4.29 -7.48
N ALA A 23 -12.56 -3.54 -6.55
CA ALA A 23 -11.87 -2.45 -5.88
C ALA A 23 -11.03 -3.01 -4.74
N SER A 24 -9.82 -2.50 -4.57
CA SER A 24 -8.96 -2.77 -3.43
C SER A 24 -8.27 -1.48 -2.98
N TYR A 25 -7.56 -1.55 -1.85
CA TYR A 25 -6.69 -0.47 -1.41
C TYR A 25 -5.49 -1.04 -0.67
N TRP A 26 -4.39 -0.29 -0.69
CA TRP A 26 -3.18 -0.62 0.05
C TRP A 26 -2.75 0.56 0.90
N SER A 27 -2.46 0.30 2.17
CA SER A 27 -1.73 1.26 3.00
C SER A 27 -0.26 1.28 2.58
N GLY A 28 0.38 2.44 2.60
CA GLY A 28 1.84 2.53 2.38
C GLY A 28 2.65 1.60 3.30
N ARG A 29 3.84 1.23 2.87
CA ARG A 29 4.83 0.45 3.64
C ARG A 29 6.07 1.31 3.87
N ALA A 30 6.86 0.92 4.88
CA ALA A 30 8.09 1.64 5.23
C ALA A 30 9.16 1.59 4.12
N THR A 31 9.12 0.56 3.26
CA THR A 31 10.05 0.39 2.14
C THR A 31 9.30 -0.02 0.87
N ALA A 32 9.88 0.31 -0.29
CA ALA A 32 9.37 -0.13 -1.58
C ALA A 32 9.38 -1.66 -1.71
N ASP A 33 10.46 -2.32 -1.27
CA ASP A 33 10.58 -3.78 -1.24
C ASP A 33 9.41 -4.46 -0.54
N TRP A 34 8.97 -3.93 0.61
CA TRP A 34 7.87 -4.52 1.35
C TRP A 34 6.56 -4.43 0.54
N MET A 35 6.29 -3.29 -0.09
CA MET A 35 5.12 -3.15 -0.96
C MET A 35 5.19 -4.09 -2.17
N PHE A 36 6.31 -4.10 -2.89
CA PHE A 36 6.51 -4.94 -4.07
C PHE A 36 6.43 -6.43 -3.77
N THR A 37 7.02 -6.86 -2.65
CA THR A 37 6.95 -8.26 -2.21
C THR A 37 5.54 -8.69 -1.91
N GLN A 38 4.78 -7.84 -1.21
CA GLN A 38 3.47 -8.21 -0.71
C GLN A 38 2.38 -8.11 -1.77
N ALA A 39 2.41 -7.10 -2.64
CA ALA A 39 1.32 -6.86 -3.60
C ALA A 39 1.61 -7.32 -5.04
N PHE A 40 2.88 -7.52 -5.43
CA PHE A 40 3.25 -7.71 -6.85
C PHE A 40 4.16 -8.91 -7.13
N ALA A 41 4.83 -9.48 -6.13
CA ALA A 41 5.64 -10.67 -6.35
C ALA A 41 4.80 -11.83 -6.91
N ALA A 42 5.38 -12.61 -7.82
CA ALA A 42 4.66 -13.66 -8.56
C ALA A 42 4.04 -14.73 -7.63
N GLU A 43 4.69 -14.99 -6.50
CA GLU A 43 4.29 -16.01 -5.52
C GLU A 43 3.65 -15.39 -4.28
N SER A 44 3.35 -14.08 -4.29
CA SER A 44 2.61 -13.47 -3.18
C SER A 44 1.17 -13.96 -3.17
N SER A 45 0.70 -14.37 -2.00
CA SER A 45 -0.71 -14.71 -1.77
C SER A 45 -1.65 -13.52 -1.92
N TRP A 46 -1.14 -12.28 -1.85
CA TRP A 46 -1.91 -11.05 -1.97
C TRP A 46 -1.65 -10.31 -3.30
N ASN A 47 -1.13 -11.01 -4.32
CA ASN A 47 -1.02 -10.46 -5.67
C ASN A 47 -2.40 -10.39 -6.34
N GLU A 48 -3.05 -9.24 -6.19
CA GLU A 48 -4.45 -8.99 -6.59
C GLU A 48 -4.67 -9.11 -8.11
N SER A 49 -3.64 -8.76 -8.87
CA SER A 49 -3.67 -8.79 -10.33
C SER A 49 -3.28 -10.13 -10.94
N PHE A 50 -2.79 -11.06 -10.11
CA PHE A 50 -2.16 -12.31 -10.55
C PHE A 50 -1.02 -12.11 -11.57
N TRP A 51 -0.45 -10.90 -11.60
CA TRP A 51 0.60 -10.52 -12.54
C TRP A 51 1.91 -11.23 -12.22
N LYS A 52 2.55 -11.80 -13.24
CA LYS A 52 3.81 -12.56 -13.11
C LYS A 52 4.81 -12.09 -14.16
N ASN A 53 5.58 -11.07 -13.82
CA ASN A 53 6.65 -10.54 -14.68
C ASN A 53 8.03 -11.05 -14.21
N PRO A 54 8.78 -11.80 -15.04
CA PRO A 54 10.08 -12.35 -14.65
C PRO A 54 11.12 -11.29 -14.27
N ARG A 55 11.18 -10.18 -15.02
CA ARG A 55 12.14 -9.10 -14.78
C ARG A 55 11.87 -8.39 -13.46
N PHE A 56 10.60 -8.13 -13.15
CA PHE A 56 10.19 -7.57 -11.87
C PHE A 56 10.65 -8.44 -10.69
N ASN A 57 10.46 -9.76 -10.78
CA ASN A 57 10.81 -10.68 -9.69
C ASN A 57 12.35 -10.86 -9.57
N GLU A 58 13.08 -10.80 -10.68
CA GLU A 58 14.54 -10.74 -10.67
C GLU A 58 15.04 -9.48 -9.94
N LEU A 59 14.53 -8.31 -10.33
CA LEU A 59 14.88 -7.02 -9.73
C LEU A 59 14.52 -6.97 -8.24
N LEU A 60 13.38 -7.52 -7.84
CA LEU A 60 12.95 -7.54 -6.44
C LEU A 60 14.01 -8.19 -5.53
N VAL A 61 14.57 -9.32 -5.95
CA VAL A 61 15.62 -10.02 -5.18
C VAL A 61 16.93 -9.24 -5.21
N GLN A 62 17.33 -8.72 -6.37
CA GLN A 62 18.57 -7.95 -6.53
C GLN A 62 18.55 -6.66 -5.70
N ALA A 63 17.48 -5.87 -5.82
CA ALA A 63 17.32 -4.59 -5.15
C ALA A 63 17.30 -4.75 -3.62
N ARG A 64 16.75 -5.85 -3.09
CA ARG A 64 16.78 -6.15 -1.65
C ARG A 64 18.20 -6.34 -1.12
N ALA A 65 19.08 -6.95 -1.91
CA ALA A 65 20.47 -7.21 -1.55
C ALA A 65 21.42 -6.04 -1.88
N GLU A 66 20.97 -5.08 -2.67
CA GLU A 66 21.78 -3.94 -3.11
C GLU A 66 22.02 -2.94 -1.97
N THR A 67 23.30 -2.60 -1.75
CA THR A 67 23.72 -1.71 -0.66
C THR A 67 23.97 -0.28 -1.13
N ASP A 68 24.21 -0.06 -2.43
CA ASP A 68 24.28 1.26 -3.03
C ASP A 68 22.88 1.86 -3.20
N GLU A 69 22.63 3.01 -2.59
CA GLU A 69 21.29 3.61 -2.55
C GLU A 69 20.83 4.11 -3.92
N ALA A 70 21.73 4.70 -4.72
CA ALA A 70 21.40 5.23 -6.03
C ALA A 70 21.03 4.07 -6.98
N LYS A 71 21.85 3.02 -6.99
CA LYS A 71 21.60 1.82 -7.79
C LYS A 71 20.31 1.10 -7.36
N ARG A 72 20.05 1.00 -6.06
CA ARG A 72 18.79 0.43 -5.55
C ARG A 72 17.59 1.28 -5.96
N ALA A 73 17.71 2.60 -5.96
CA ALA A 73 16.66 3.51 -6.41
C ALA A 73 16.36 3.31 -7.91
N ASP A 74 17.39 3.18 -8.76
CA ASP A 74 17.22 2.91 -10.19
C ASP A 74 16.50 1.58 -10.43
N MET A 75 16.86 0.52 -9.70
CA MET A 75 16.18 -0.77 -9.77
C MET A 75 14.70 -0.66 -9.38
N TYR A 76 14.38 0.04 -8.28
CA TYR A 76 12.99 0.29 -7.91
C TYR A 76 12.25 1.16 -8.92
N GLY A 77 12.93 2.10 -9.58
CA GLY A 77 12.38 2.88 -10.68
C GLY A 77 11.97 1.98 -11.85
N GLU A 78 12.83 1.06 -12.26
CA GLU A 78 12.51 0.07 -13.30
C GLU A 78 11.32 -0.81 -12.89
N MET A 79 11.28 -1.28 -11.64
CA MET A 79 10.15 -2.04 -11.12
C MET A 79 8.83 -1.27 -11.17
N GLN A 80 8.83 0.02 -10.82
CA GLN A 80 7.65 0.88 -10.95
C GLN A 80 7.21 1.04 -12.40
N GLN A 81 8.16 1.18 -13.33
CA GLN A 81 7.87 1.29 -14.76
C GLN A 81 7.21 0.01 -15.30
N LEU A 82 7.71 -1.17 -14.89
CA LEU A 82 7.09 -2.45 -15.24
C LEU A 82 5.65 -2.53 -14.71
N THR A 83 5.44 -2.20 -13.43
CA THR A 83 4.09 -2.17 -12.85
C THR A 83 3.16 -1.19 -13.57
N HIS A 84 3.68 -0.05 -14.03
CA HIS A 84 2.91 0.92 -14.83
C HIS A 84 2.54 0.39 -16.21
N ASP A 85 3.49 -0.23 -16.92
CA ASP A 85 3.34 -0.57 -18.34
C ASP A 85 2.48 -1.82 -18.58
N ASP A 86 2.63 -2.87 -17.76
CA ASP A 86 1.92 -4.14 -17.93
C ASP A 86 1.32 -4.72 -16.64
N GLY A 87 1.36 -3.97 -15.54
CA GLY A 87 0.71 -4.37 -14.29
C GLY A 87 -0.81 -4.39 -14.43
N GLY A 88 -1.48 -5.29 -13.69
CA GLY A 88 -2.94 -5.44 -13.75
C GLY A 88 -3.72 -4.54 -12.79
N SER A 89 -3.08 -3.53 -12.18
CA SER A 89 -3.69 -2.63 -11.19
C SER A 89 -3.97 -1.26 -11.80
N ILE A 90 -5.14 -0.68 -11.52
CA ILE A 90 -5.47 0.71 -11.87
C ILE A 90 -5.43 1.56 -10.59
N VAL A 91 -4.39 2.39 -10.46
CA VAL A 91 -4.24 3.31 -9.32
C VAL A 91 -4.96 4.62 -9.62
N LEU A 92 -6.12 4.82 -9.00
CA LEU A 92 -6.95 6.01 -9.23
C LEU A 92 -6.50 7.23 -8.41
N VAL A 93 -6.01 7.00 -7.19
CA VAL A 93 -5.70 8.07 -6.23
C VAL A 93 -4.65 7.61 -5.23
N PHE A 94 -3.78 8.54 -4.82
CA PHE A 94 -2.97 8.43 -3.61
C PHE A 94 -3.66 9.22 -2.50
N ASN A 95 -4.28 8.50 -1.57
CA ASN A 95 -5.11 9.13 -0.54
C ASN A 95 -4.28 9.81 0.55
N ASN A 96 -4.73 10.99 0.97
CA ASN A 96 -4.27 11.63 2.19
C ASN A 96 -5.07 11.10 3.38
N PHE A 97 -4.40 10.86 4.50
CA PHE A 97 -5.08 10.62 5.78
C PHE A 97 -5.54 11.96 6.35
N VAL A 98 -6.86 12.17 6.38
CA VAL A 98 -7.47 13.41 6.86
C VAL A 98 -8.35 13.09 8.06
N SER A 99 -7.90 13.49 9.25
CA SER A 99 -8.64 13.31 10.50
C SER A 99 -9.11 14.65 11.07
N ALA A 100 -10.29 14.65 11.69
CA ALA A 100 -10.76 15.75 12.52
C ALA A 100 -10.53 15.42 14.01
N LYS A 101 -10.11 16.41 14.79
CA LYS A 101 -9.97 16.27 16.26
C LYS A 101 -10.69 17.37 17.02
N SER A 102 -11.09 17.06 18.24
CA SER A 102 -11.55 18.07 19.20
C SER A 102 -10.43 19.08 19.50
N LYS A 103 -10.79 20.35 19.74
CA LYS A 103 -9.85 21.36 20.27
C LYS A 103 -9.30 20.98 21.65
N LYS A 104 -9.99 20.10 22.37
CA LYS A 104 -9.58 19.57 23.67
C LYS A 104 -8.49 18.51 23.59
N LEU A 105 -8.06 18.10 22.40
CA LEU A 105 -6.97 17.13 22.21
C LEU A 105 -5.71 17.83 21.73
N GLY A 106 -4.59 17.60 22.42
CA GLY A 106 -3.25 18.00 22.03
C GLY A 106 -2.45 16.81 21.46
N HIS A 107 -1.52 17.10 20.55
CA HIS A 107 -0.55 16.15 20.02
C HIS A 107 0.73 16.90 19.60
N GLY A 108 1.86 16.19 19.54
CA GLY A 108 3.10 16.69 18.92
C GLY A 108 3.09 16.52 17.40
N ASP A 109 4.26 16.34 16.78
CA ASP A 109 4.33 15.98 15.37
C ASP A 109 3.65 14.63 15.12
N VAL A 110 2.80 14.59 14.09
CA VAL A 110 2.03 13.39 13.72
C VAL A 110 2.87 12.55 12.76
N ALA A 111 2.86 11.23 12.96
CA ALA A 111 3.53 10.28 12.10
C ALA A 111 2.97 10.39 10.66
N PRO A 112 3.83 10.33 9.63
CA PRO A 112 3.40 10.49 8.23
C PRO A 112 2.74 9.23 7.65
N ASN A 113 2.61 8.16 8.43
CA ASN A 113 2.06 6.88 8.02
C ASN A 113 0.78 6.54 8.80
N TRP A 114 -0.20 5.96 8.11
CA TRP A 114 -1.48 5.48 8.65
C TRP A 114 -2.32 6.54 9.38
N GLU A 115 -3.56 6.18 9.71
CA GLU A 115 -4.47 7.08 10.37
C GLU A 115 -4.06 7.39 11.82
N ASN A 116 -4.52 8.53 12.32
CA ASN A 116 -4.49 8.89 13.74
C ASN A 116 -3.11 8.67 14.37
N ASP A 117 -2.09 9.29 13.77
CA ASP A 117 -0.71 9.27 14.26
C ASP A 117 -0.05 7.88 14.21
N GLY A 118 -0.12 7.20 13.07
CA GLY A 118 0.47 5.87 12.93
C GLY A 118 -0.23 4.82 13.77
N LEU A 119 -1.54 4.98 13.98
CA LEU A 119 -2.36 4.19 14.91
C LEU A 119 -1.96 4.36 16.39
N LYS A 120 -1.23 5.43 16.74
CA LYS A 120 -0.72 5.67 18.10
C LYS A 120 -1.38 6.82 18.85
N MET A 121 -2.52 7.32 18.36
CA MET A 121 -3.28 8.38 19.03
C MET A 121 -3.49 8.10 20.53
N ALA A 122 -3.85 6.88 20.92
CA ALA A 122 -4.09 6.52 22.31
C ALA A 122 -2.82 6.58 23.19
N GLU A 123 -1.63 6.49 22.60
CA GLU A 123 -0.34 6.48 23.31
C GLU A 123 0.32 7.86 23.35
N ARG A 124 0.09 8.68 22.33
CA ARG A 124 0.88 9.90 22.07
C ARG A 124 0.10 11.20 22.24
N TRP A 125 -1.22 11.14 22.29
CA TRP A 125 -2.07 12.32 22.39
C TRP A 125 -2.55 12.52 23.83
N TRP A 126 -2.94 13.74 24.17
CA TRP A 126 -3.38 14.08 25.52
C TRP A 126 -4.56 15.05 25.50
N MET A 127 -5.22 15.22 26.65
CA MET A 127 -6.20 16.28 26.84
C MET A 127 -5.45 17.60 26.98
N ALA A 128 -5.65 18.51 26.03
CA ALA A 128 -5.11 19.86 26.12
C ALA A 128 -5.78 20.62 27.28
N GLU A 129 -5.00 21.38 28.03
CA GLU A 129 -5.54 22.32 29.01
C GLU A 129 -6.43 23.37 28.30
N ALA A 130 -7.50 23.80 28.97
CA ALA A 130 -8.52 24.67 28.41
C ALA A 130 -8.04 26.11 28.21
#